data_AF-A0A379AC61-F1
#
_entry.id   AF-A0A379AC61-F1
#
_cell.length_a   1.000
_cell.length_b   1.000
_cell.length_c   1.000
_cell.angle_alpha   90.00
_cell.angle_beta   90.00
_cell.angle_gamma   90.00
#
_symmetry.space_group_name_H-M   'P 1'
#
loop_
_entity.id
_entity.type
_entity.pdbx_description
1 polymer ?
#
loop_
_entity_poly.entity_id
_entity_poly.type
_entity_poly.pdbx_seq_one_letter_code
_entity_poly.pdbx_strand_id
1 'polypeptide(L)'
;MLLVATRDGELHAPLSDSDERDLIIQGMLTFRDPPKASAGKAIKALRDSGVTVKVLTGDNPLVTLRVCADVGLTDPAMLTGDQIEAMNDDELAQEAERCTLFAQLTPLQKSRLVRLMQQNGHTVGFLGDGINDAPALRAADTGISVDSAADVAKASSDIILLEKDLQVLNEGVLKGRETFGNIIQVSQHDRQLQLRQCFLAAGGQCLYSVSADAVDSSADSEPDV
;
A
#
# COMPACT_ATOMS: atom_id res chain seq x y z
N MET A 1 -17.39 11.27 7.39
CA MET A 1 -18.84 11.43 7.70
C MET A 1 -19.06 12.89 8.05
N LEU A 2 -19.89 13.59 7.30
CA LEU A 2 -20.22 15.00 7.56
C LEU A 2 -21.66 15.06 8.07
N LEU A 3 -21.85 15.69 9.23
CA LEU A 3 -23.18 15.99 9.74
C LEU A 3 -23.62 17.33 9.11
N VAL A 4 -24.80 17.35 8.49
CA VAL A 4 -25.36 18.57 7.89
C VAL A 4 -26.44 19.09 8.84
N ALA A 5 -26.27 20.33 9.29
CA ALA A 5 -27.22 21.01 10.14
C ALA A 5 -27.45 22.43 9.61
N THR A 6 -28.66 22.94 9.81
CA THR A 6 -29.08 24.28 9.36
C THR A 6 -29.62 25.08 10.54
N ARG A 7 -29.57 26.40 10.43
CA ARG A 7 -30.21 27.31 11.38
C ARG A 7 -31.04 28.30 10.61
N ASP A 8 -32.29 28.47 11.01
CA ASP A 8 -33.15 29.50 10.44
C ASP A 8 -32.78 30.86 11.05
N GLY A 9 -32.56 31.86 10.21
CA GLY A 9 -32.26 33.24 10.63
C GLY A 9 -31.13 33.89 9.84
N GLU A 10 -31.04 35.22 9.89
CA GLU A 10 -29.93 35.96 9.29
C GLU A 10 -28.65 35.76 10.10
N LEU A 11 -27.59 35.36 9.40
CA LEU A 11 -26.23 35.34 9.92
C LEU A 11 -25.48 36.57 9.39
N HIS A 12 -24.81 37.30 10.27
CA HIS A 12 -23.98 38.44 9.87
C HIS A 12 -22.52 38.02 9.77
N ALA A 13 -21.89 38.29 8.63
CA ALA A 13 -20.47 38.04 8.44
C ALA A 13 -19.62 39.08 9.19
N PRO A 14 -18.43 38.69 9.70
CA PRO A 14 -17.85 37.35 9.64
C PRO A 14 -18.46 36.39 10.67
N LEU A 15 -18.63 35.13 10.25
CA LEU A 15 -19.10 34.05 11.13
C LEU A 15 -18.05 33.71 12.20
N SER A 16 -18.52 33.24 13.34
CA SER A 16 -17.69 32.80 14.47
C SER A 16 -18.17 31.46 15.04
N ASP A 17 -17.32 30.78 15.81
CA ASP A 17 -17.68 29.55 16.54
C ASP A 17 -18.93 29.72 17.44
N SER A 18 -19.23 30.95 17.86
CA SER A 18 -20.42 31.25 18.66
C SER A 18 -21.73 31.15 17.87
N ASP A 19 -21.66 31.23 16.54
CA ASP A 19 -22.80 31.09 15.62
C ASP A 19 -23.17 29.61 15.37
N GLU A 20 -22.29 28.67 15.71
CA GLU A 20 -22.50 27.21 15.59
C GLU A 20 -23.36 26.63 16.74
N ARG A 21 -24.45 27.31 17.09
CA ARG A 21 -25.39 26.91 18.16
C ARG A 21 -26.81 26.85 17.63
N ASP A 22 -27.64 26.06 18.32
CA ASP A 22 -29.07 25.88 18.00
C ASP A 22 -29.34 25.42 16.55
N LEU A 23 -28.41 24.63 16.00
CA LEU A 23 -28.54 24.05 14.67
C LEU A 23 -29.54 22.87 14.67
N ILE A 24 -30.36 22.80 13.64
CA ILE A 24 -31.27 21.69 13.36
C ILE A 24 -30.56 20.69 12.47
N ILE A 25 -30.32 19.48 12.98
CA ILE A 25 -29.71 18.40 12.20
C ILE A 25 -30.65 18.02 11.06
N GLN A 26 -30.18 18.16 9.83
CA GLN A 26 -30.92 17.80 8.61
C GLN A 26 -30.60 16.38 8.15
N GLY A 27 -29.36 15.94 8.36
CA GLY A 27 -28.94 14.62 7.92
C GLY A 27 -27.44 14.45 7.95
N MET A 28 -26.96 13.44 7.23
CA MET A 28 -25.56 13.02 7.25
C MET A 28 -25.11 12.59 5.86
N LEU A 29 -23.91 13.02 5.48
CA LEU A 29 -23.25 12.62 4.25
C LEU A 29 -22.10 11.66 4.59
N THR A 30 -22.10 10.50 3.94
CA THR A 30 -21.03 9.51 4.06
C THR A 30 -20.29 9.42 2.73
N PHE A 31 -18.98 9.58 2.78
CA PHE A 31 -18.09 9.41 1.65
C PHE A 31 -17.40 8.06 1.81
N ARG A 32 -17.27 7.32 0.71
CA ARG A 32 -16.56 6.05 0.66
C ARG A 32 -15.63 6.12 -0.53
N ASP A 33 -14.38 5.79 -0.30
CA ASP A 33 -13.42 5.49 -1.35
C ASP A 33 -13.35 3.95 -1.46
N PRO A 34 -13.94 3.35 -2.52
CA PRO A 34 -13.92 1.91 -2.68
C PRO A 34 -12.59 1.47 -3.31
N PRO A 35 -12.03 0.32 -2.87
CA PRO A 35 -10.85 -0.21 -3.51
C PRO A 35 -11.11 -0.53 -4.98
N LYS A 36 -10.08 -0.40 -5.82
CA LYS A 36 -10.14 -0.81 -7.24
C LYS A 36 -10.73 -2.22 -7.39
N ALA A 37 -11.62 -2.40 -8.37
CA ALA A 37 -12.29 -3.69 -8.61
C ALA A 37 -11.32 -4.86 -8.87
N SER A 38 -10.12 -4.57 -9.35
CA SER A 38 -9.05 -5.54 -9.58
C SER A 38 -8.26 -5.91 -8.33
N ALA A 39 -8.31 -5.10 -7.26
CA ALA A 39 -7.45 -5.22 -6.09
C ALA A 39 -7.57 -6.58 -5.39
N GLY A 40 -8.80 -7.01 -5.06
CA GLY A 40 -9.00 -8.30 -4.39
C GLY A 40 -8.54 -9.49 -5.23
N LYS A 41 -8.76 -9.45 -6.55
CA LYS A 41 -8.25 -10.47 -7.47
C LYS A 41 -6.72 -10.44 -7.53
N ALA A 42 -6.10 -9.26 -7.50
CA ALA A 42 -4.65 -9.11 -7.64
C ALA A 42 -3.93 -9.60 -6.39
N ILE A 43 -4.43 -9.23 -5.21
CA ILE A 43 -3.94 -9.73 -3.91
C ILE A 43 -4.01 -11.25 -3.86
N LYS A 44 -5.15 -11.82 -4.30
CA LYS A 44 -5.29 -13.28 -4.38
C LYS A 44 -4.27 -13.90 -5.33
N ALA A 45 -4.13 -13.36 -6.55
CA ALA A 45 -3.21 -13.90 -7.55
C ALA A 45 -1.74 -13.85 -7.07
N LEU A 46 -1.33 -12.73 -6.45
CA LEU A 46 -0.01 -12.60 -5.84
C LEU A 46 0.22 -13.66 -4.75
N ARG A 47 -0.74 -13.81 -3.84
CA ARG A 47 -0.67 -14.83 -2.78
C ARG A 47 -0.58 -16.25 -3.35
N ASP A 48 -1.38 -16.56 -4.36
CA ASP A 48 -1.36 -17.86 -5.04
C ASP A 48 -0.01 -18.11 -5.75
N SER A 49 0.69 -17.05 -6.16
CA SER A 49 2.06 -17.07 -6.70
C SER A 49 3.17 -17.08 -5.62
N GLY A 50 2.82 -17.22 -4.34
CA GLY A 50 3.78 -17.26 -3.23
C GLY A 50 4.34 -15.88 -2.86
N VAL A 51 3.62 -14.82 -3.18
CA VAL A 51 3.93 -13.45 -2.77
C VAL A 51 3.07 -13.05 -1.59
N THR A 52 3.68 -12.69 -0.47
CA THR A 52 2.95 -12.19 0.70
C THR A 52 2.61 -10.72 0.48
N VAL A 53 1.35 -10.33 0.68
CA VAL A 53 0.91 -8.94 0.60
C VAL A 53 0.73 -8.36 2.00
N LYS A 54 1.34 -7.21 2.29
CA LYS A 54 1.14 -6.42 3.51
C LYS A 54 0.60 -5.03 3.14
N VAL A 55 -0.32 -4.48 3.93
CA VAL A 55 -0.97 -3.18 3.70
C VAL A 55 -0.38 -2.11 4.62
N LEU A 56 0.12 -1.00 4.07
CA LEU A 56 0.69 0.11 4.82
C LEU A 56 -0.08 1.41 4.50
N THR A 57 -0.64 2.10 5.49
CA THR A 57 -1.40 3.34 5.25
C THR A 57 -1.29 4.35 6.38
N GLY A 58 -1.51 5.62 6.04
CA GLY A 58 -1.70 6.72 7.00
C GLY A 58 -3.13 6.81 7.54
N ASP A 59 -4.06 6.02 7.01
CA ASP A 59 -5.48 6.13 7.34
C ASP A 59 -5.85 5.57 8.72
N ASN A 60 -7.08 5.89 9.11
CA ASN A 60 -7.67 5.39 10.35
C ASN A 60 -7.83 3.85 10.30
N PRO A 61 -7.45 3.13 11.38
CA PRO A 61 -7.46 1.68 11.40
C PRO A 61 -8.84 1.06 11.09
N LEU A 62 -9.93 1.68 11.54
CA LEU A 62 -11.28 1.16 11.33
C LEU A 62 -11.70 1.23 9.85
N VAL A 63 -11.31 2.30 9.15
CA VAL A 63 -11.56 2.45 7.71
C VAL A 63 -10.74 1.42 6.95
N THR A 64 -9.46 1.29 7.28
CA THR A 64 -8.57 0.36 6.58
C THR A 64 -8.98 -1.10 6.78
N LEU A 65 -9.43 -1.49 7.98
CA LEU A 65 -9.97 -2.83 8.23
C LEU A 65 -11.16 -3.13 7.31
N ARG A 66 -12.02 -2.15 7.06
CA ARG A 66 -13.15 -2.32 6.16
C ARG A 66 -12.69 -2.50 4.71
N VAL A 67 -11.76 -1.67 4.24
CA VAL A 67 -11.19 -1.78 2.89
C VAL A 67 -10.47 -3.13 2.71
N CYS A 68 -9.70 -3.57 3.72
CA CYS A 68 -9.05 -4.88 3.74
C CYS A 68 -10.06 -6.02 3.58
N ALA A 69 -11.17 -5.98 4.32
CA ALA A 69 -12.23 -6.97 4.19
C ALA A 69 -12.86 -6.98 2.79
N ASP A 70 -13.07 -5.81 2.19
CA ASP A 70 -13.62 -5.68 0.83
C ASP A 70 -12.69 -6.28 -0.24
N VAL A 71 -11.37 -6.30 -0.02
CA VAL A 71 -10.38 -6.92 -0.93
C VAL A 71 -9.99 -8.35 -0.55
N GLY A 72 -10.65 -8.96 0.45
CA GLY A 72 -10.43 -10.34 0.85
C GLY A 72 -9.28 -10.58 1.83
N LEU A 73 -8.80 -9.52 2.51
CA LEU A 73 -7.91 -9.58 3.67
C LEU A 73 -8.75 -9.53 4.95
N THR A 74 -9.27 -10.69 5.35
CA THR A 74 -10.15 -10.82 6.54
C THR A 74 -9.35 -10.95 7.83
N ASP A 75 -9.72 -10.15 8.83
CA ASP A 75 -9.13 -10.13 10.18
C ASP A 75 -7.59 -10.10 10.20
N PRO A 76 -6.95 -9.11 9.53
CA PRO A 76 -5.50 -9.03 9.51
C PRO A 76 -4.97 -8.67 10.89
N ALA A 77 -3.90 -9.35 11.32
CA ALA A 77 -3.08 -8.87 12.42
C ALA A 77 -2.58 -7.46 12.06
N MET A 78 -2.74 -6.53 13.01
CA MET A 78 -2.57 -5.10 12.76
C MET A 78 -1.67 -4.42 13.79
N LEU A 79 -0.86 -3.47 13.32
CA LEU A 79 -0.13 -2.53 14.15
C LEU A 79 -0.44 -1.08 13.74
N THR A 80 -0.47 -0.17 14.71
CA THR A 80 -0.58 1.27 14.46
C THR A 80 0.78 1.96 14.49
N GLY A 81 0.88 3.15 13.90
CA GLY A 81 2.08 3.98 13.97
C GLY A 81 2.59 4.20 15.39
N ASP A 82 1.69 4.41 16.36
CA ASP A 82 2.06 4.59 17.78
C ASP A 82 2.67 3.31 18.39
N GLN A 83 2.13 2.14 18.04
CA GLN A 83 2.68 0.86 18.50
C GLN A 83 4.07 0.60 17.90
N ILE A 84 4.25 0.94 16.62
CA ILE A 84 5.53 0.82 15.91
C ILE A 84 6.59 1.75 16.50
N GLU A 85 6.20 2.96 16.90
CA GLU A 85 7.11 3.92 17.53
C GLU A 85 7.59 3.45 18.91
N ALA A 86 6.74 2.72 19.64
CA ALA A 86 7.08 2.14 20.93
C ALA A 86 8.00 0.91 20.84
N MET A 87 8.11 0.28 19.66
CA MET A 87 8.93 -0.91 19.43
C MET A 87 10.33 -0.56 18.93
N ASN A 88 11.32 -1.29 19.44
CA ASN A 88 12.66 -1.26 18.83
C ASN A 88 12.68 -2.05 17.49
N ASP A 89 13.76 -1.93 16.73
CA ASP A 89 13.87 -2.56 15.41
C ASP A 89 13.81 -4.09 15.45
N ASP A 90 14.37 -4.74 16.47
CA ASP A 90 14.36 -6.21 16.59
C ASP A 90 12.94 -6.73 16.90
N GLU A 91 12.22 -6.05 17.80
CA GLU A 91 10.82 -6.35 18.12
C GLU A 91 9.92 -6.12 16.91
N LEU A 92 10.09 -4.97 16.25
CA LEU A 92 9.31 -4.62 15.08
C LEU A 92 9.57 -5.58 13.92
N ALA A 93 10.81 -6.01 13.71
CA ALA A 93 11.15 -6.99 12.69
C ALA A 93 10.41 -8.32 12.91
N GLN A 94 10.29 -8.79 14.15
CA GLN A 94 9.58 -10.03 14.47
C GLN A 94 8.06 -9.88 14.31
N GLU A 95 7.49 -8.79 14.82
CA GLU A 95 6.05 -8.55 14.73
C GLU A 95 5.61 -8.27 13.29
N ALA A 96 6.45 -7.59 12.51
CA ALA A 96 6.14 -7.27 11.13
C ALA A 96 6.04 -8.52 10.24
N GLU A 97 6.70 -9.64 10.57
CA GLU A 97 6.50 -10.93 9.89
C GLU A 97 5.04 -11.39 9.95
N ARG A 98 4.44 -11.30 11.15
CA ARG A 98 3.10 -11.81 11.44
C ARG A 98 2.01 -10.82 11.05
N CYS A 99 2.31 -9.53 11.13
CA CYS A 99 1.38 -8.46 10.85
C CYS A 99 1.11 -8.32 9.34
N THR A 100 -0.15 -8.13 8.96
CA THR A 100 -0.56 -7.92 7.56
C THR A 100 -0.98 -6.47 7.31
N LEU A 101 -1.44 -5.76 8.34
CA LEU A 101 -1.96 -4.40 8.22
C LEU A 101 -1.22 -3.42 9.14
N PHE A 102 -0.74 -2.31 8.60
CA PHE A 102 -0.10 -1.25 9.35
C PHE A 102 -0.82 0.07 9.05
N ALA A 103 -1.45 0.65 10.07
CA ALA A 103 -2.32 1.82 9.94
C ALA A 103 -1.78 3.03 10.69
N GLN A 104 -2.25 4.23 10.34
CA GLN A 104 -1.77 5.51 10.91
C GLN A 104 -0.25 5.68 10.86
N LEU A 105 0.36 5.23 9.77
CA LEU A 105 1.81 5.32 9.58
C LEU A 105 2.25 6.70 9.12
N THR A 106 3.38 7.15 9.66
CA THR A 106 4.13 8.26 9.06
C THR A 106 4.92 7.79 7.83
N PRO A 107 5.29 8.70 6.90
CA PRO A 107 6.15 8.36 5.75
C PRO A 107 7.46 7.66 6.15
N LEU A 108 8.07 8.09 7.26
CA LEU A 108 9.31 7.49 7.77
C LEU A 108 9.06 6.07 8.29
N GLN A 109 7.95 5.83 8.99
CA GLN A 109 7.58 4.50 9.47
C GLN A 109 7.32 3.53 8.31
N LYS A 110 6.70 3.98 7.20
CA LYS A 110 6.56 3.16 5.99
C LYS A 110 7.94 2.71 5.48
N SER A 111 8.89 3.63 5.36
CA SER A 111 10.26 3.31 4.91
C SER A 111 11.05 2.43 5.89
N ARG A 112 10.81 2.57 7.21
CA ARG A 112 11.40 1.74 8.26
C ARG A 112 10.94 0.28 8.11
N LEU A 113 9.64 0.07 7.95
CA LEU A 113 9.07 -1.28 7.73
C LEU A 113 9.65 -1.95 6.48
N VAL A 114 9.77 -1.23 5.37
CA VAL A 114 10.39 -1.75 4.14
C VAL A 114 11.80 -2.27 4.40
N ARG A 115 12.64 -1.47 5.09
CA ARG A 115 14.02 -1.85 5.41
C ARG A 115 14.10 -3.05 6.36
N LEU A 116 13.21 -3.13 7.35
CA LEU A 116 13.19 -4.26 8.28
C LEU A 116 12.78 -5.56 7.57
N MET A 117 11.81 -5.51 6.66
CA MET A 117 11.46 -6.67 5.83
C MET A 117 12.63 -7.10 4.93
N GLN A 118 13.38 -6.15 4.36
CA GLN A 118 14.61 -6.47 3.62
C GLN A 118 15.67 -7.12 4.51
N GLN A 119 15.86 -6.62 5.73
CA GLN A 119 16.80 -7.19 6.71
C GLN A 119 16.42 -8.60 7.16
N ASN A 120 15.12 -8.90 7.20
CA ASN A 120 14.60 -10.25 7.44
C ASN A 120 14.80 -11.21 6.24
N GLY A 121 15.42 -10.75 5.16
CA GLY A 121 15.78 -11.57 4.00
C GLY A 121 14.72 -11.61 2.91
N HIS A 122 13.72 -10.72 2.96
CA HIS A 122 12.70 -10.61 1.92
C HIS A 122 13.16 -9.68 0.80
N THR A 123 12.79 -10.05 -0.44
CA THR A 123 12.78 -9.08 -1.54
C THR A 123 11.45 -8.32 -1.49
N VAL A 124 11.54 -7.00 -1.39
CA VAL A 124 10.40 -6.11 -1.11
C VAL A 124 10.05 -5.28 -2.33
N GLY A 125 8.84 -5.50 -2.86
CA GLY A 125 8.18 -4.61 -3.81
C GLY A 125 7.25 -3.63 -3.08
N PHE A 126 7.34 -2.33 -3.38
CA PHE A 126 6.46 -1.32 -2.77
C PHE A 126 5.59 -0.65 -3.83
N LEU A 127 4.27 -0.77 -3.71
CA LEU A 127 3.31 -0.04 -4.55
C LEU A 127 2.82 1.21 -3.82
N GLY A 128 3.02 2.39 -4.41
CA GLY A 128 2.61 3.67 -3.85
C GLY A 128 2.29 4.71 -4.92
N ASP A 129 1.43 5.66 -4.60
CA ASP A 129 0.96 6.70 -5.52
C ASP A 129 1.10 8.13 -4.97
N GLY A 130 1.26 8.25 -3.65
CA GLY A 130 1.34 9.53 -2.95
C GLY A 130 2.75 10.03 -2.66
N ILE A 131 2.83 11.31 -2.32
CA ILE A 131 4.07 11.97 -1.82
C ILE A 131 4.60 11.27 -0.57
N ASN A 132 3.70 10.79 0.28
CA ASN A 132 4.00 10.09 1.53
C ASN A 132 4.72 8.75 1.30
N ASP A 133 4.59 8.18 0.11
CA ASP A 133 5.16 6.88 -0.23
C ASP A 133 6.55 6.98 -0.86
N ALA A 134 6.97 8.18 -1.28
CA ALA A 134 8.26 8.39 -1.94
C ALA A 134 9.47 7.83 -1.15
N PRO A 135 9.57 7.98 0.19
CA PRO A 135 10.66 7.39 0.95
C PRO A 135 10.66 5.86 0.93
N ALA A 136 9.47 5.23 0.94
CA ALA A 136 9.32 3.78 0.91
C ALA A 136 9.55 3.22 -0.50
N LEU A 137 9.05 3.89 -1.54
CA LEU A 137 9.32 3.58 -2.95
C LEU A 137 10.83 3.51 -3.24
N ARG A 138 11.60 4.49 -2.76
CA ARG A 138 13.06 4.51 -2.94
C ARG A 138 13.81 3.48 -2.10
N ALA A 139 13.23 3.06 -0.97
CA ALA A 139 13.89 2.10 -0.08
C ALA A 139 13.67 0.65 -0.53
N ALA A 140 12.56 0.37 -1.22
CA ALA A 140 12.21 -0.95 -1.70
C ALA A 140 13.21 -1.47 -2.75
N ASP A 141 13.27 -2.80 -2.92
CA ASP A 141 14.05 -3.42 -4.00
C ASP A 141 13.42 -3.15 -5.37
N THR A 142 12.11 -2.91 -5.39
CA THR A 142 11.39 -2.45 -6.57
C THR A 142 10.24 -1.53 -6.15
N GLY A 143 10.40 -0.24 -6.42
CA GLY A 143 9.35 0.76 -6.27
C GLY A 143 8.42 0.77 -7.47
N ILE A 144 7.11 0.69 -7.23
CA ILE A 144 6.08 0.65 -8.27
C ILE A 144 5.10 1.79 -8.04
N SER A 145 4.86 2.61 -9.05
CA SER A 145 3.80 3.62 -9.02
C SER A 145 2.78 3.39 -10.12
N VAL A 146 1.68 4.15 -10.09
CA VAL A 146 0.69 4.23 -11.17
C VAL A 146 0.89 5.50 -11.97
N ASP A 147 0.40 5.55 -13.21
CA ASP A 147 0.51 6.73 -14.08
C ASP A 147 -0.17 7.99 -13.48
N SER A 148 -1.27 7.78 -12.77
CA SER A 148 -2.01 8.83 -12.04
C SER A 148 -1.35 9.29 -10.74
N ALA A 149 -0.21 8.70 -10.36
CA ALA A 149 0.48 9.04 -9.12
C ALA A 149 1.08 10.44 -9.16
N ALA A 150 1.36 10.99 -7.98
CA ALA A 150 2.07 12.25 -7.83
C ALA A 150 3.46 12.18 -8.52
N ASP A 151 3.92 13.29 -9.09
CA ASP A 151 5.19 13.32 -9.83
C ASP A 151 6.38 12.86 -8.99
N VAL A 152 6.36 13.15 -7.69
CA VAL A 152 7.41 12.68 -6.76
C VAL A 152 7.39 11.16 -6.56
N ALA A 153 6.20 10.52 -6.61
CA ALA A 153 6.07 9.07 -6.51
C ALA A 153 6.60 8.42 -7.79
N LYS A 154 6.21 8.93 -8.97
CA LYS A 154 6.72 8.47 -10.27
C LYS A 154 8.23 8.63 -10.40
N ALA A 155 8.79 9.75 -9.92
CA ALA A 155 10.24 9.99 -9.91
C ALA A 155 10.99 9.12 -8.89
N SER A 156 10.27 8.46 -7.98
CA SER A 156 10.83 7.62 -6.91
C SER A 156 10.62 6.12 -7.17
N SER A 157 9.88 5.74 -8.21
CA SER A 157 9.59 4.36 -8.59
C SER A 157 10.48 3.88 -9.74
N ASP A 158 10.80 2.59 -9.75
CA ASP A 158 11.49 1.92 -10.84
C ASP A 158 10.55 1.53 -11.99
N ILE A 159 9.29 1.27 -11.65
CA ILE A 159 8.25 0.83 -12.59
C ILE A 159 7.03 1.73 -12.45
N ILE A 160 6.51 2.19 -13.59
CA ILE A 160 5.24 2.93 -13.66
C ILE A 160 4.22 2.03 -14.37
N LEU A 161 3.13 1.69 -13.66
CA LEU A 161 2.00 0.98 -14.22
C LEU A 161 1.15 1.94 -15.04
N LEU A 162 1.12 1.71 -16.35
CA LEU A 162 0.29 2.46 -17.29
C LEU A 162 -1.15 1.95 -17.30
N GLU A 163 -1.34 0.68 -16.98
CA GLU A 163 -2.66 0.06 -16.91
C GLU A 163 -3.30 0.29 -15.53
N LYS A 164 -4.61 0.53 -15.53
CA LYS A 164 -5.40 0.68 -14.29
C LYS A 164 -5.61 -0.65 -13.55
N ASP A 165 -5.29 -1.79 -14.19
CA ASP A 165 -5.51 -3.11 -13.63
C ASP A 165 -4.30 -3.61 -12.82
N LEU A 166 -4.51 -3.87 -11.52
CA LEU A 166 -3.49 -4.40 -10.62
C LEU A 166 -3.13 -5.87 -10.91
N GLN A 167 -3.87 -6.59 -11.77
CA GLN A 167 -3.49 -7.92 -12.24
C GLN A 167 -2.12 -7.95 -12.91
N VAL A 168 -1.73 -6.84 -13.55
CA VAL A 168 -0.43 -6.69 -14.23
C VAL A 168 0.74 -6.88 -13.26
N LEU A 169 0.54 -6.63 -11.96
CA LEU A 169 1.57 -6.90 -10.93
C LEU A 169 1.92 -8.39 -10.87
N ASN A 170 0.92 -9.28 -10.85
CA ASN A 170 1.15 -10.71 -10.80
C ASN A 170 1.81 -11.21 -12.10
N GLU A 171 1.37 -10.68 -13.25
CA GLU A 171 2.04 -10.98 -14.52
C GLU A 171 3.51 -10.55 -14.53
N GLY A 172 3.80 -9.36 -13.98
CA GLY A 172 5.15 -8.84 -13.83
C GLY A 172 6.04 -9.77 -13.01
N VAL A 173 5.52 -10.27 -11.87
CA VAL A 173 6.21 -11.27 -11.03
C VAL A 173 6.50 -12.55 -11.83
N LEU A 174 5.50 -13.09 -12.53
CA LEU A 174 5.64 -14.35 -13.27
C LEU A 174 6.65 -14.21 -14.42
N LYS A 175 6.52 -13.15 -15.24
CA LYS A 175 7.45 -12.85 -16.34
C LYS A 175 8.86 -12.56 -15.83
N GLY A 176 9.00 -11.89 -14.69
CA GLY A 176 10.28 -11.66 -14.03
C GLY A 176 10.97 -12.97 -13.62
N ARG A 177 10.23 -13.90 -13.01
CA ARG A 177 10.74 -15.22 -12.63
C ARG A 177 11.14 -16.06 -13.85
N GLU A 178 10.34 -16.03 -14.92
CA GLU A 178 10.66 -16.71 -16.19
C GLU A 178 11.95 -16.14 -16.81
N THR A 179 12.05 -14.82 -16.90
CA THR A 179 13.22 -14.13 -17.45
C THR A 179 14.47 -14.45 -16.63
N PHE A 180 14.37 -14.47 -15.30
CA PHE A 180 15.48 -14.84 -14.42
C PHE A 180 15.92 -16.30 -14.63
N GLY A 181 14.97 -17.23 -14.77
CA GLY A 181 15.28 -18.63 -15.10
C GLY A 181 16.01 -18.75 -16.44
N ASN A 182 15.57 -18.01 -17.46
CA ASN A 182 16.21 -17.97 -18.77
C ASN A 182 17.62 -17.38 -18.70
N ILE A 183 17.83 -16.30 -17.93
CA ILE A 183 19.16 -15.71 -17.73
C ILE A 183 20.07 -16.71 -17.03
N ILE A 184 19.63 -17.38 -15.95
CA ILE A 184 20.42 -18.42 -15.30
C ILE A 184 20.79 -19.52 -16.30
N GLN A 185 19.85 -19.99 -17.11
CA GLN A 185 20.10 -21.04 -18.10
C GLN A 185 21.11 -20.60 -19.17
N VAL A 186 21.09 -19.34 -19.59
CA VAL A 186 22.09 -18.78 -20.52
C VAL A 186 23.45 -18.57 -19.81
N SER A 187 23.44 -18.12 -18.55
CA SER A 187 24.63 -17.93 -17.71
C SER A 187 25.26 -19.22 -17.20
N GLN A 188 24.62 -20.40 -17.38
CA GLN A 188 25.23 -21.72 -17.11
C GLN A 188 26.49 -21.98 -17.94
N HIS A 189 26.80 -21.15 -18.93
CA HIS A 189 28.08 -21.18 -19.65
C HIS A 189 29.26 -20.57 -18.85
N ASP A 190 29.03 -19.73 -17.82
CA ASP A 190 30.09 -19.06 -17.04
C ASP A 190 30.14 -19.56 -15.58
N ARG A 191 30.85 -20.66 -15.39
CA ARG A 191 30.80 -21.58 -14.23
C ARG A 191 31.46 -21.11 -12.92
N GLN A 192 31.81 -19.84 -12.72
CA GLN A 192 32.64 -19.44 -11.56
C GLN A 192 31.97 -18.65 -10.42
N LEU A 193 30.75 -18.13 -10.56
CA LEU A 193 30.16 -17.23 -9.54
C LEU A 193 29.12 -17.87 -8.58
N GLN A 194 28.88 -19.18 -8.68
CA GLN A 194 27.58 -19.75 -8.29
C GLN A 194 27.38 -20.21 -6.83
N LEU A 195 28.39 -20.23 -5.95
CA LEU A 195 28.17 -20.79 -4.59
C LEU A 195 27.50 -19.85 -3.59
N ARG A 196 27.30 -18.56 -3.92
CA ARG A 196 26.65 -17.59 -3.02
C ARG A 196 25.20 -17.22 -3.42
N GLN A 197 24.82 -17.41 -4.68
CA GLN A 197 23.54 -16.91 -5.22
C GLN A 197 22.42 -17.96 -5.31
N CYS A 198 22.72 -19.27 -5.25
CA CYS A 198 21.69 -20.32 -5.23
C CYS A 198 20.81 -20.32 -3.96
N PHE A 199 21.21 -19.63 -2.89
CA PHE A 199 20.43 -19.57 -1.66
C PHE A 199 19.23 -18.62 -1.70
N LEU A 200 19.17 -17.66 -2.65
CA LEU A 200 18.05 -16.71 -2.75
C LEU A 200 16.82 -17.31 -3.47
N ALA A 201 17.00 -18.31 -4.33
CA ALA A 201 15.93 -18.84 -5.18
C ALA A 201 15.09 -19.97 -4.55
N ALA A 202 15.46 -20.48 -3.36
CA ALA A 202 14.77 -21.61 -2.73
C ALA A 202 14.09 -21.28 -1.37
N GLY A 203 14.16 -20.03 -0.89
CA GLY A 203 13.64 -19.70 0.45
C GLY A 203 13.35 -18.25 0.77
N GLY A 204 13.63 -17.27 -0.10
CA GLY A 204 13.23 -15.89 0.13
C GLY A 204 11.75 -15.70 -0.16
N GLN A 205 10.91 -15.57 0.87
CA GLN A 205 9.52 -15.13 0.68
C GLN A 205 9.53 -13.74 0.05
N CYS A 206 8.94 -13.61 -1.14
CA CYS A 206 8.79 -12.32 -1.79
C CYS A 206 7.63 -11.58 -1.12
N LEU A 207 7.89 -10.39 -0.59
CA LEU A 207 6.93 -9.59 0.17
C LEU A 207 6.58 -8.35 -0.64
N TYR A 208 5.31 -8.16 -0.94
CA TYR A 208 4.79 -6.92 -1.51
C TYR A 208 4.13 -6.12 -0.40
N SER A 209 4.63 -4.91 -0.15
CA SER A 209 3.92 -3.92 0.63
C SER A 209 3.10 -3.06 -0.34
N VAL A 210 1.78 -3.15 -0.23
CA VAL A 210 0.84 -2.32 -0.99
C VAL A 210 0.42 -1.18 -0.07
N SER A 211 0.70 0.06 -0.46
CA SER A 211 0.09 1.21 0.20
C SER A 211 -1.42 1.16 -0.04
N ALA A 212 -2.25 1.31 0.99
CA ALA A 212 -3.71 1.34 0.79
C ALA A 212 -4.12 2.47 -0.16
N ASP A 213 -3.38 3.59 -0.11
CA ASP A 213 -3.54 4.77 -0.96
C ASP A 213 -3.46 4.40 -2.46
N ALA A 214 -2.57 3.46 -2.83
CA ALA A 214 -2.45 2.96 -4.21
C ALA A 214 -3.59 2.02 -4.67
N VAL A 215 -4.29 1.42 -3.70
CA VAL A 215 -5.53 0.65 -3.91
C VAL A 215 -6.74 1.59 -4.08
N ASP A 216 -6.65 2.79 -3.50
CA ASP A 216 -7.70 3.82 -3.44
C ASP A 216 -7.58 4.92 -4.50
N SER A 217 -6.54 4.94 -5.36
CA SER A 217 -6.34 6.07 -6.30
C SER A 217 -7.58 6.33 -7.19
N SER A 218 -8.39 7.31 -6.78
CA SER A 218 -9.63 7.70 -7.41
C SER A 218 -9.34 8.40 -8.74
N ALA A 219 -9.58 7.70 -9.84
CA ALA A 219 -9.73 8.28 -11.17
C ALA A 219 -10.87 7.59 -11.90
N ASP A 220 -12.02 7.49 -11.22
CA ASP A 220 -13.34 7.23 -11.80
C ASP A 220 -14.17 8.50 -11.63
N SER A 221 -13.99 9.43 -12.56
CA SER A 221 -15.01 10.41 -12.91
C SER A 221 -15.34 10.22 -14.39
N GLU A 222 -16.20 9.24 -14.70
CA GLU A 222 -17.01 9.34 -15.91
C GLU A 222 -18.07 10.43 -15.67
N PRO A 223 -18.35 11.30 -16.65
CA PRO A 223 -19.45 12.24 -16.54
C PRO A 223 -20.74 11.46 -16.79
N ASP A 224 -21.57 11.30 -15.75
CA ASP A 224 -22.96 10.90 -15.95
C ASP A 224 -23.70 12.00 -16.71
N VAL A 225 -24.45 11.54 -17.72
CA VAL A 225 -25.19 12.25 -18.78
C VAL A 225 -26.19 13.28 -18.26
#